data_AF-A0A6L7C701-F1
#
_entry.id   AF-A0A6L7C701-F1
#
_cell.length_a   1.000
_cell.length_b   1.000
_cell.length_c   1.000
_cell.angle_alpha   90.00
_cell.angle_beta   90.00
_cell.angle_gamma   90.00
#
_symmetry.space_group_name_H-M   'P 1'
#
loop_
_entity.id
_entity.type
_entity.pdbx_description
1 polymer ?
#
loop_
_entity_poly.entity_id
_entity_poly.type
_entity_poly.pdbx_seq_one_letter_code
_entity_poly.pdbx_strand_id
1 'polypeptide(L)'
;MKKVTLFLFAASLLPSCVLAWNTPGEDFSGELKLEGPVTSTRNPWVWKVGQGNEGLEVKQSRGVRDGEQAIPVALPAMTVLLGKTTLTTPAGREGLSPRVSYGKGTEGFSLEWTAPGVAEVTLPVTGDNNVRAGTFVFRMQAAGVLRHVKDGQPAYAGVYDDLNVNGLPGESAAMKTSDIPGVLQKMFSGEGPGWLQTMTISGYSGVSYFSDASLRQVEGAYGAQTVAGSGELRLNGMMPERWRVSLPVSIEYQ
;
A
#
# COMPACT_ATOMS: atom_id res chain seq x y z
N MET A 1 47.78 -45.33 7.22
CA MET A 1 46.34 -45.22 7.55
C MET A 1 46.00 -43.73 7.62
N LYS A 2 45.21 -43.23 6.66
CA LYS A 2 45.05 -41.80 6.35
C LYS A 2 43.96 -41.16 7.22
N LYS A 3 44.25 -39.95 7.72
CA LYS A 3 43.41 -39.13 8.60
C LYS A 3 42.08 -38.78 7.91
N VAL A 4 40.96 -39.02 8.59
CA VAL A 4 39.63 -38.61 8.14
C VAL A 4 39.43 -37.17 8.62
N THR A 5 39.45 -36.22 7.69
CA THR A 5 39.09 -34.82 7.94
C THR A 5 37.60 -34.65 7.71
N LEU A 6 36.86 -34.37 8.78
CA LEU A 6 35.43 -34.11 8.75
C LEU A 6 35.20 -32.65 8.26
N PHE A 7 34.74 -32.48 7.03
CA PHE A 7 34.29 -31.17 6.53
C PHE A 7 32.87 -30.91 7.04
N LEU A 8 32.73 -29.98 7.98
CA LEU A 8 31.45 -29.36 8.35
C LEU A 8 30.98 -28.48 7.19
N PHE A 9 29.99 -28.95 6.44
CA PHE A 9 29.21 -28.08 5.56
C PHE A 9 28.36 -27.17 6.44
N ALA A 10 28.77 -25.90 6.59
CA ALA A 10 27.90 -24.85 7.06
C ALA A 10 26.77 -24.69 6.04
N ALA A 11 25.58 -25.18 6.37
CA ALA A 11 24.38 -24.84 5.64
C ALA A 11 24.22 -23.32 5.76
N SER A 12 24.47 -22.62 4.65
CA SER A 12 24.12 -21.22 4.50
C SER A 12 22.62 -21.09 4.72
N LEU A 13 22.22 -20.67 5.92
CA LEU A 13 20.92 -20.06 6.16
C LEU A 13 20.91 -18.75 5.37
N LEU A 14 20.58 -18.85 4.09
CA LEU A 14 20.11 -17.70 3.34
C LEU A 14 18.93 -17.13 4.14
N PRO A 15 18.89 -15.82 4.40
CA PRO A 15 17.66 -15.21 4.89
C PRO A 15 16.64 -15.40 3.78
N SER A 16 15.78 -16.39 3.96
CA SER A 16 14.49 -16.40 3.31
C SER A 16 13.81 -15.15 3.86
N CYS A 17 13.63 -14.14 3.03
CA CYS A 17 12.81 -12.97 3.36
C CYS A 17 11.38 -13.49 3.55
N VAL A 18 11.06 -13.92 4.76
CA VAL A 18 9.75 -14.42 5.12
C VAL A 18 8.79 -13.24 5.04
N LEU A 19 7.88 -13.30 4.07
CA LEU A 19 6.64 -12.53 4.03
C LEU A 19 5.87 -12.81 5.32
N ALA A 20 6.01 -11.95 6.31
CA ALA A 20 5.23 -12.03 7.54
C ALA A 20 4.61 -10.67 7.83
N TRP A 21 3.35 -10.69 8.25
CA TRP A 21 2.76 -9.57 8.97
C TRP A 21 3.67 -9.23 10.16
N ASN A 22 3.81 -7.95 10.49
CA ASN A 22 4.64 -7.55 11.63
C ASN A 22 4.19 -8.29 12.90
N THR A 23 5.12 -8.97 13.58
CA THR A 23 4.86 -9.58 14.89
C THR A 23 4.72 -8.44 15.91
N PRO A 24 3.68 -8.44 16.77
CA PRO A 24 3.59 -7.43 17.82
C PRO A 24 4.77 -7.55 18.80
N GLY A 25 5.63 -6.53 18.84
CA GLY A 25 6.65 -6.37 19.90
C GLY A 25 8.04 -6.96 19.64
N GLU A 26 8.45 -7.24 18.40
CA GLU A 26 9.86 -7.58 18.09
C GLU A 26 10.59 -6.45 17.36
N ASP A 27 11.87 -6.23 17.72
CA ASP A 27 12.75 -5.23 17.14
C ASP A 27 13.30 -5.70 15.78
N PHE A 28 13.04 -4.92 14.73
CA PHE A 28 13.61 -5.12 13.40
C PHE A 28 14.60 -4.01 13.05
N SER A 29 15.81 -4.37 12.61
CA SER A 29 16.83 -3.44 12.14
C SER A 29 16.76 -3.23 10.62
N GLY A 30 16.12 -2.14 10.25
CA GLY A 30 16.16 -1.49 8.93
C GLY A 30 15.52 -0.12 9.11
N GLU A 31 16.27 0.96 8.91
CA GLU A 31 15.98 2.26 9.51
C GLU A 31 14.63 2.87 9.07
N LEU A 32 13.70 2.94 10.03
CA LEU A 32 12.47 3.73 10.00
C LEU A 32 12.39 4.47 11.34
N LYS A 33 12.81 5.74 11.36
CA LYS A 33 12.67 6.60 12.55
C LYS A 33 11.25 7.15 12.61
N LEU A 34 10.46 6.63 13.55
CA LEU A 34 9.16 7.16 13.92
C LEU A 34 9.22 7.58 15.39
N GLU A 35 9.08 8.87 15.65
CA GLU A 35 8.99 9.43 17.00
C GLU A 35 7.71 10.26 17.14
N GLY A 36 7.01 10.05 18.25
CA GLY A 36 5.79 10.74 18.66
C GLY A 36 5.30 10.16 19.99
N PRO A 37 4.73 10.95 20.91
CA PRO A 37 4.32 10.44 22.22
C PRO A 37 3.19 9.40 22.09
N VAL A 38 3.40 8.23 22.67
CA VAL A 38 2.43 7.12 22.71
C VAL A 38 1.41 7.37 23.82
N THR A 39 0.15 7.62 23.46
CA THR A 39 -1.00 7.58 24.39
C THR A 39 -2.15 6.71 23.89
N SER A 40 -1.86 5.52 23.33
CA SER A 40 -2.85 4.42 23.27
C SER A 40 -2.14 3.09 23.02
N THR A 41 -2.13 2.21 24.01
CA THR A 41 -1.28 1.00 24.03
C THR A 41 -1.81 -0.19 23.23
N ARG A 42 -2.85 -0.06 22.38
CA ARG A 42 -3.28 -1.16 21.49
C ARG A 42 -3.84 -0.65 20.16
N ASN A 43 -2.95 -0.28 19.25
CA ASN A 43 -3.34 -0.08 17.85
C ASN A 43 -3.80 -1.42 17.25
N PRO A 44 -5.07 -1.55 16.80
CA PRO A 44 -5.59 -2.82 16.28
C PRO A 44 -5.12 -3.12 14.86
N TRP A 45 -4.51 -2.16 14.16
CA TRP A 45 -4.11 -2.30 12.77
C TRP A 45 -2.77 -3.01 12.61
N VAL A 46 -2.71 -3.92 11.64
CA VAL A 46 -1.48 -4.46 11.07
C VAL A 46 -1.40 -4.08 9.60
N TRP A 47 -0.19 -3.84 9.12
CA TRP A 47 0.06 -3.36 7.77
C TRP A 47 1.10 -4.22 7.05
N LYS A 48 0.94 -4.34 5.73
CA LYS A 48 1.84 -5.06 4.84
C LYS A 48 2.15 -4.18 3.63
N VAL A 49 3.41 -3.75 3.50
CA VAL A 49 3.89 -2.98 2.36
C VAL A 49 4.33 -3.96 1.25
N GLY A 50 4.14 -3.55 -0.01
CA GLY A 50 4.64 -4.30 -1.16
C GLY A 50 6.16 -4.43 -1.20
N GLN A 51 6.67 -5.53 -1.77
CA GLN A 51 8.11 -5.79 -1.90
C GLN A 51 8.80 -4.96 -3.00
N GLY A 52 8.05 -4.14 -3.75
CA GLY A 52 8.55 -3.48 -4.94
C GLY A 52 8.86 -4.45 -6.09
N ASN A 53 9.53 -3.96 -7.12
CA ASN A 53 9.98 -4.78 -8.25
C ASN A 53 11.26 -4.19 -8.85
N GLU A 54 12.36 -4.92 -8.74
CA GLU A 54 13.67 -4.51 -9.25
C GLU A 54 13.91 -4.96 -10.71
N GLY A 55 13.02 -5.77 -11.28
CA GLY A 55 13.14 -6.39 -12.59
C GLY A 55 12.25 -5.79 -13.68
N LEU A 56 11.84 -4.52 -13.54
CA LEU A 56 11.05 -3.83 -14.56
C LEU A 56 11.95 -3.43 -15.75
N GLU A 57 12.10 -4.37 -16.70
CA GLU A 57 12.85 -4.15 -17.92
C GLU A 57 12.16 -3.16 -18.86
N VAL A 58 12.97 -2.28 -19.46
CA VAL A 58 12.51 -1.28 -20.43
C VAL A 58 13.29 -1.48 -21.73
N LYS A 59 12.58 -1.68 -22.83
CA LYS A 59 13.18 -1.85 -24.17
C LYS A 59 12.93 -0.61 -25.00
N GLN A 60 13.98 0.15 -25.32
CA GLN A 60 13.87 1.29 -26.22
C GLN A 60 13.82 0.79 -27.68
N SER A 61 12.79 1.19 -28.42
CA SER A 61 12.71 0.91 -29.87
C SER A 61 13.73 1.81 -30.60
N ARG A 62 14.64 1.20 -31.39
CA ARG A 62 15.62 1.94 -32.19
C ARG A 62 14.89 2.77 -33.26
N GLY A 63 14.79 4.09 -33.08
CA GLY A 63 14.26 4.97 -34.12
C GLY A 63 13.83 6.38 -33.72
N VAL A 64 13.80 6.74 -32.43
CA VAL A 64 13.21 8.03 -32.02
C VAL A 64 14.29 8.94 -31.45
N ARG A 65 14.53 10.07 -32.13
CA ARG A 65 15.43 11.17 -31.72
C ARG A 65 14.65 12.20 -30.91
N ASP A 66 15.31 12.70 -29.85
CA ASP A 66 15.10 14.00 -29.20
C ASP A 66 13.65 14.38 -28.82
N GLY A 67 13.22 13.94 -27.64
CA GLY A 67 12.01 14.40 -26.94
C GLY A 67 11.82 13.65 -25.61
N GLU A 68 10.99 14.20 -24.70
CA GLU A 68 10.50 13.46 -23.52
C GLU A 68 9.77 12.19 -23.99
N GLN A 69 10.48 11.07 -24.04
CA GLN A 69 9.97 9.84 -24.60
C GLN A 69 9.19 9.09 -23.51
N ALA A 70 7.88 8.93 -23.72
CA ALA A 70 7.06 8.00 -22.95
C ALA A 70 7.36 6.55 -23.37
N ILE A 71 7.96 5.78 -22.47
CA ILE A 71 8.31 4.38 -22.69
C ILE A 71 7.36 3.50 -21.85
N PRO A 72 6.54 2.65 -22.48
CA PRO A 72 5.64 1.77 -21.74
C PRO A 72 6.45 0.77 -20.91
N VAL A 73 6.05 0.59 -19.65
CA VAL A 73 6.64 -0.37 -18.71
C VAL A 73 5.58 -1.43 -18.39
N ALA A 74 5.95 -2.70 -18.55
CA ALA A 74 5.10 -3.84 -18.21
C ALA A 74 4.97 -4.00 -16.69
N LEU A 75 4.29 -3.05 -16.05
CA LEU A 75 4.04 -3.03 -14.61
C LEU A 75 3.00 -4.10 -14.25
N PRO A 76 3.32 -5.12 -13.43
CA PRO A 76 2.32 -6.06 -12.95
C PRO A 76 1.42 -5.41 -11.90
N ALA A 77 0.28 -6.04 -11.62
CA ALA A 77 -0.51 -5.68 -10.43
C ALA A 77 0.26 -6.16 -9.18
N MET A 78 0.68 -5.20 -8.37
CA MET A 78 1.51 -5.41 -7.19
C MET A 78 0.87 -4.70 -6.01
N THR A 79 0.85 -5.37 -4.86
CA THR A 79 0.49 -4.72 -3.60
C THR A 79 1.35 -3.49 -3.37
N VAL A 80 0.72 -2.36 -3.07
CA VAL A 80 1.39 -1.16 -2.55
C VAL A 80 1.30 -1.20 -1.03
N LEU A 81 0.08 -1.34 -0.49
CA LEU A 81 -0.17 -1.40 0.94
C LEU A 81 -1.45 -2.22 1.22
N LEU A 82 -1.40 -3.13 2.19
CA LEU A 82 -2.58 -3.74 2.80
C LEU A 82 -2.62 -3.37 4.28
N GLY A 83 -3.80 -3.14 4.81
CA GLY A 83 -4.05 -2.89 6.22
C GLY A 83 -5.27 -3.65 6.70
N LYS A 84 -5.22 -4.26 7.88
CA LYS A 84 -6.40 -4.87 8.51
C LYS A 84 -6.34 -4.75 10.01
N THR A 85 -7.49 -4.75 10.66
CA THR A 85 -7.57 -4.89 12.12
C THR A 85 -7.43 -6.36 12.53
N THR A 86 -6.66 -6.65 13.59
CA THR A 86 -6.51 -8.01 14.16
C THR A 86 -7.30 -8.21 15.45
N LEU A 87 -7.73 -7.12 16.08
CA LEU A 87 -8.54 -7.11 17.29
C LEU A 87 -9.78 -6.24 17.05
N THR A 88 -10.93 -6.74 17.49
CA THR A 88 -12.17 -5.93 17.52
C THR A 88 -12.09 -4.94 18.66
N THR A 89 -12.26 -3.65 18.38
CA THR A 89 -12.33 -2.64 19.44
C THR A 89 -13.62 -2.83 20.26
N PRO A 90 -13.55 -2.93 21.60
CA PRO A 90 -14.74 -3.05 22.45
C PRO A 90 -15.69 -1.85 22.29
N ALA A 91 -16.98 -2.06 22.54
CA ALA A 91 -17.98 -1.00 22.51
C ALA A 91 -17.62 0.15 23.47
N GLY A 92 -17.76 1.40 23.02
CA GLY A 92 -17.50 2.60 23.83
C GLY A 92 -16.02 3.02 23.90
N ARG A 93 -15.18 2.53 22.99
CA ARG A 93 -13.82 3.04 22.78
C ARG A 93 -13.67 3.49 21.33
N GLU A 94 -13.02 4.62 21.13
CA GLU A 94 -12.63 5.12 19.81
C GLU A 94 -11.77 4.05 19.12
N GLY A 95 -12.12 3.66 17.88
CA GLY A 95 -11.16 3.00 17.02
C GLY A 95 -10.08 3.99 16.60
N LEU A 96 -8.98 3.48 16.06
CA LEU A 96 -7.93 4.35 15.53
C LEU A 96 -8.17 4.57 14.05
N SER A 97 -8.33 5.84 13.68
CA SER A 97 -8.52 6.26 12.28
C SER A 97 -7.16 6.31 11.58
N PRO A 98 -6.87 5.41 10.62
CA PRO A 98 -5.57 5.39 9.97
C PRO A 98 -5.47 6.47 8.90
N ARG A 99 -4.52 7.39 9.06
CA ARG A 99 -4.15 8.41 8.07
C ARG A 99 -3.06 7.86 7.17
N VAL A 100 -3.45 7.20 6.08
CA VAL A 100 -2.52 6.70 5.06
C VAL A 100 -2.14 7.84 4.12
N SER A 101 -0.84 8.07 3.94
CA SER A 101 -0.29 9.07 3.03
C SER A 101 0.79 8.48 2.13
N TYR A 102 0.79 8.89 0.86
CA TYR A 102 1.73 8.52 -0.17
C TYR A 102 2.60 9.71 -0.58
N GLY A 103 3.88 9.47 -0.87
CA GLY A 103 4.79 10.45 -1.46
C GLY A 103 5.22 11.60 -0.54
N LYS A 104 4.94 11.52 0.77
CA LYS A 104 5.31 12.54 1.76
C LYS A 104 6.81 12.88 1.65
N GLY A 105 7.12 14.16 1.44
CA GLY A 105 8.49 14.67 1.33
C GLY A 105 9.21 14.37 0.01
N THR A 106 8.52 13.83 -1.00
CA THR A 106 9.11 13.55 -2.32
C THR A 106 8.83 14.70 -3.28
N GLU A 107 9.87 15.41 -3.71
CA GLU A 107 9.74 16.46 -4.72
C GLU A 107 9.31 15.88 -6.08
N GLY A 108 8.34 16.51 -6.73
CA GLY A 108 7.83 16.05 -8.03
C GLY A 108 6.91 14.82 -7.95
N PHE A 109 6.49 14.42 -6.75
CA PHE A 109 5.41 13.46 -6.58
C PHE A 109 4.04 14.11 -6.81
N SER A 110 3.15 13.40 -7.49
CA SER A 110 1.72 13.70 -7.50
C SER A 110 0.88 12.42 -7.43
N LEU A 111 -0.33 12.55 -6.88
CA LEU A 111 -1.35 11.51 -6.85
C LEU A 111 -2.69 12.18 -7.11
N GLU A 112 -3.34 11.79 -8.21
CA GLU A 112 -4.60 12.37 -8.66
C GLU A 112 -5.64 11.27 -8.90
N TRP A 113 -6.80 11.37 -8.26
CA TRP A 113 -7.89 10.41 -8.44
C TRP A 113 -8.59 10.65 -9.78
N THR A 114 -8.24 9.85 -10.78
CA THR A 114 -8.71 10.00 -12.17
C THR A 114 -9.96 9.17 -12.48
N ALA A 115 -10.28 8.19 -11.64
CA ALA A 115 -11.53 7.41 -11.69
C ALA A 115 -11.91 6.89 -10.29
N PRO A 116 -13.13 6.38 -10.08
CA PRO A 116 -13.56 5.85 -8.79
C PRO A 116 -12.58 4.82 -8.21
N GLY A 117 -11.93 5.17 -7.09
CA GLY A 117 -10.93 4.34 -6.42
C GLY A 117 -9.63 4.11 -7.19
N VAL A 118 -9.36 4.87 -8.26
CA VAL A 118 -8.16 4.76 -9.10
C VAL A 118 -7.47 6.11 -9.19
N ALA A 119 -6.19 6.15 -8.83
CA ALA A 119 -5.33 7.31 -8.93
C ALA A 119 -4.27 7.12 -10.02
N GLU A 120 -3.93 8.20 -10.71
CA GLU A 120 -2.66 8.33 -11.42
C GLU A 120 -1.60 8.82 -10.42
N VAL A 121 -0.44 8.17 -10.42
CA VAL A 121 0.69 8.46 -9.54
C VAL A 121 1.87 8.83 -10.41
N THR A 122 2.45 10.00 -10.17
CA THR A 122 3.71 10.43 -10.79
C THR A 122 4.80 10.47 -9.73
N LEU A 123 5.95 9.89 -10.06
CA LEU A 123 7.12 9.88 -9.19
C LEU A 123 8.37 10.32 -9.94
N PRO A 124 9.33 10.99 -9.27
CA PRO A 124 10.63 11.26 -9.86
C PRO A 124 11.39 9.94 -10.09
N VAL A 125 12.04 9.84 -11.24
CA VAL A 125 12.94 8.74 -11.56
C VAL A 125 14.35 9.16 -11.28
N THR A 126 15.06 8.31 -10.56
CA THR A 126 16.48 8.44 -10.28
C THR A 126 17.23 7.48 -11.20
N GLY A 127 18.16 8.02 -11.99
CA GLY A 127 19.05 7.24 -12.85
C GLY A 127 20.39 6.94 -12.18
N ASP A 128 21.44 6.87 -12.99
CA ASP A 128 22.80 6.62 -12.52
C ASP A 128 23.30 7.73 -11.57
N ASN A 129 24.15 7.37 -10.61
CA ASN A 129 24.73 8.28 -9.61
C ASN A 129 23.72 9.08 -8.77
N ASN A 130 22.50 8.55 -8.61
CA ASN A 130 21.39 9.19 -7.90
C ASN A 130 20.93 10.53 -8.51
N VAL A 131 21.18 10.75 -9.81
CA VAL A 131 20.72 11.95 -10.51
C VAL A 131 19.30 11.74 -11.02
N ARG A 132 18.46 12.78 -10.93
CA ARG A 132 17.10 12.76 -11.51
C ARG A 132 17.17 12.57 -13.02
N ALA A 133 16.56 11.50 -13.51
CA ALA A 133 16.59 11.09 -14.91
C ALA A 133 15.23 11.22 -15.61
N GLY A 134 14.16 11.53 -14.87
CA GLY A 134 12.84 11.75 -15.46
C GLY A 134 11.70 11.54 -14.48
N THR A 135 10.59 10.99 -14.98
CA THR A 135 9.38 10.68 -14.20
C THR A 135 8.81 9.32 -14.57
N PHE A 136 8.24 8.63 -13.60
CA PHE A 136 7.50 7.39 -13.79
C PHE A 136 6.04 7.63 -13.41
N VAL A 137 5.15 7.35 -14.36
CA VAL A 137 3.70 7.48 -14.20
C VAL A 137 3.09 6.09 -14.18
N PHE A 138 2.19 5.83 -13.24
CA PHE A 138 1.42 4.60 -13.23
C PHE A 138 0.06 4.82 -12.57
N ARG A 139 -0.85 3.85 -12.72
CA ARG A 139 -2.13 3.88 -12.03
C ARG A 139 -2.08 2.99 -10.78
N MET A 140 -2.66 3.47 -9.69
CA MET A 140 -2.89 2.75 -8.45
C MET A 140 -4.39 2.66 -8.20
N GLN A 141 -4.88 1.55 -7.67
CA GLN A 141 -6.24 1.44 -7.17
C GLN A 141 -6.23 1.23 -5.66
N ALA A 142 -7.16 1.85 -4.93
CA ALA A 142 -7.27 1.75 -3.48
C ALA A 142 -8.72 1.64 -3.03
N ALA A 143 -8.95 0.89 -1.96
CA ALA A 143 -10.25 0.74 -1.32
C ALA A 143 -10.09 0.53 0.19
N GLY A 144 -11.08 1.00 0.93
CA GLY A 144 -11.22 0.72 2.35
C GLY A 144 -12.63 0.27 2.68
N VAL A 145 -12.76 -0.53 3.73
CA VAL A 145 -14.04 -0.93 4.31
C VAL A 145 -13.98 -0.83 5.82
N LEU A 146 -15.03 -0.24 6.39
CA LEU A 146 -15.32 -0.22 7.81
C LEU A 146 -16.37 -1.29 8.09
N ARG A 147 -16.12 -2.11 9.09
CA ARG A 147 -17.09 -3.04 9.67
C ARG A 147 -17.39 -2.59 11.11
N HIS A 148 -18.67 -2.56 11.45
CA HIS A 148 -19.13 -2.38 12.83
C HIS A 148 -20.39 -3.20 13.08
N VAL A 149 -20.83 -3.29 14.34
CA VAL A 149 -22.11 -3.93 14.69
C VAL A 149 -23.19 -2.86 14.88
N LYS A 150 -24.33 -3.05 14.21
CA LYS A 150 -25.56 -2.25 14.32
C LYS A 150 -26.73 -3.19 14.56
N ASP A 151 -27.51 -2.95 15.62
CA ASP A 151 -28.67 -3.76 16.00
C ASP A 151 -28.36 -5.27 16.10
N GLY A 152 -27.16 -5.60 16.58
CA GLY A 152 -26.69 -6.98 16.73
C GLY A 152 -26.21 -7.66 15.44
N GLN A 153 -26.24 -6.95 14.30
CA GLN A 153 -25.81 -7.45 12.99
C GLN A 153 -24.58 -6.69 12.48
N PRO A 154 -23.70 -7.33 11.69
CA PRO A 154 -22.60 -6.63 11.04
C PRO A 154 -23.10 -5.68 9.96
N ALA A 155 -22.61 -4.46 9.97
CA ALA A 155 -22.80 -3.44 8.95
C ALA A 155 -21.45 -3.11 8.31
N TYR A 156 -21.48 -2.83 7.01
CA TYR A 156 -20.29 -2.53 6.21
C TYR A 156 -20.50 -1.24 5.42
N ALA A 157 -19.48 -0.38 5.48
CA ALA A 157 -19.41 0.87 4.73
C ALA A 157 -18.10 0.93 3.94
N GLY A 158 -18.17 1.41 2.70
CA GLY A 158 -16.98 1.78 1.93
C GLY A 158 -16.37 3.03 2.56
N VAL A 159 -15.04 3.13 2.53
CA VAL A 159 -14.34 4.24 3.18
C VAL A 159 -13.83 5.24 2.14
N TYR A 160 -14.00 6.53 2.44
CA TYR A 160 -13.41 7.64 1.68
C TYR A 160 -12.60 8.53 2.61
N ASP A 161 -11.67 9.30 2.04
CA ASP A 161 -10.88 10.25 2.83
C ASP A 161 -11.67 11.50 3.19
N ASP A 162 -11.80 11.75 4.49
CA ASP A 162 -12.32 12.96 5.11
C ASP A 162 -11.30 13.61 6.05
N LEU A 163 -10.07 13.07 6.10
CA LEU A 163 -8.98 13.55 6.95
C LEU A 163 -7.97 14.43 6.18
N ASN A 164 -8.24 14.71 4.90
CA ASN A 164 -7.40 15.46 3.99
C ASN A 164 -6.00 14.84 3.86
N VAL A 165 -5.96 13.52 3.70
CA VAL A 165 -4.77 12.77 3.28
C VAL A 165 -4.97 12.22 1.86
N ASN A 166 -4.04 11.42 1.33
CA ASN A 166 -4.12 10.93 -0.05
C ASN A 166 -4.14 9.40 -0.17
N GLY A 167 -4.40 8.68 0.93
CA GLY A 167 -4.53 7.23 0.95
C GLY A 167 -5.81 6.72 0.28
N LEU A 168 -6.88 7.48 0.36
CA LEU A 168 -8.17 7.22 -0.28
C LEU A 168 -8.65 8.48 -1.01
N PRO A 169 -9.53 8.34 -2.02
CA PRO A 169 -10.23 9.47 -2.61
C PRO A 169 -11.24 10.05 -1.62
N GLY A 170 -11.61 11.32 -1.81
CA GLY A 170 -12.84 11.87 -1.22
C GLY A 170 -14.10 11.16 -1.77
N GLU A 171 -15.24 11.36 -1.11
CA GLU A 171 -16.48 10.59 -1.35
C GLU A 171 -16.89 10.50 -2.83
N SER A 172 -16.80 11.62 -3.58
CA SER A 172 -17.19 11.68 -5.00
C SER A 172 -16.36 10.78 -5.94
N ALA A 173 -15.13 10.44 -5.54
CA ALA A 173 -14.24 9.56 -6.28
C ALA A 173 -13.99 8.23 -5.56
N ALA A 174 -14.77 7.91 -4.51
CA ALA A 174 -14.71 6.64 -3.83
C ALA A 174 -15.05 5.47 -4.76
N MET A 175 -14.41 4.32 -4.52
CA MET A 175 -14.72 3.10 -5.25
C MET A 175 -16.19 2.75 -5.08
N LYS A 176 -16.85 2.30 -6.16
CA LYS A 176 -18.26 1.88 -6.09
C LYS A 176 -18.43 0.76 -5.06
N THR A 177 -19.48 0.84 -4.24
CA THR A 177 -19.76 -0.15 -3.20
C THR A 177 -19.85 -1.58 -3.73
N SER A 178 -20.31 -1.77 -4.97
CA SER A 178 -20.38 -3.06 -5.67
C SER A 178 -19.00 -3.66 -5.97
N ASP A 179 -17.98 -2.83 -6.13
CA ASP A 179 -16.67 -3.25 -6.65
C ASP A 179 -15.68 -3.54 -5.51
N ILE A 180 -15.85 -2.86 -4.37
CA ILE A 180 -14.98 -2.99 -3.19
C ILE A 180 -14.79 -4.45 -2.74
N PRO A 181 -15.84 -5.32 -2.63
CA PRO A 181 -15.64 -6.70 -2.21
C PRO A 181 -14.73 -7.49 -3.13
N GLY A 182 -14.97 -7.45 -4.44
CA GLY A 182 -14.14 -8.17 -5.41
C GLY A 182 -12.70 -7.66 -5.44
N VAL A 183 -12.52 -6.34 -5.34
CA VAL A 183 -11.19 -5.71 -5.35
C VAL A 183 -10.39 -6.07 -4.10
N LEU A 184 -10.97 -5.89 -2.91
CA LEU A 184 -10.27 -6.19 -1.65
C LEU A 184 -9.98 -7.69 -1.51
N GLN A 185 -10.91 -8.57 -1.87
CA GLN A 185 -10.66 -10.02 -1.85
C GLN A 185 -9.47 -10.40 -2.73
N LYS A 186 -9.37 -9.81 -3.94
CA LYS A 186 -8.25 -10.03 -4.85
C LYS A 186 -6.93 -9.51 -4.26
N MET A 187 -6.91 -8.28 -3.76
CA MET A 187 -5.73 -7.67 -3.14
C MET A 187 -5.20 -8.48 -1.94
N PHE A 188 -6.10 -8.97 -1.09
CA PHE A 188 -5.72 -9.75 0.08
C PHE A 188 -5.33 -11.19 -0.25
N SER A 189 -5.77 -11.75 -1.38
CA SER A 189 -5.41 -13.10 -1.83
C SER A 189 -5.57 -14.18 -0.73
N GLY A 190 -6.63 -14.07 0.07
CA GLY A 190 -6.93 -14.98 1.18
C GLY A 190 -6.31 -14.61 2.54
N GLU A 191 -5.41 -13.62 2.61
CA GLU A 191 -4.82 -13.13 3.86
C GLU A 191 -5.71 -12.14 4.62
N GLY A 192 -6.87 -11.78 4.06
CA GLY A 192 -7.77 -10.78 4.64
C GLY A 192 -8.71 -11.35 5.71
N PRO A 193 -9.44 -10.49 6.45
CA PRO A 193 -10.48 -10.94 7.36
C PRO A 193 -11.53 -11.81 6.66
N GLY A 194 -12.02 -12.86 7.32
CA GLY A 194 -12.97 -13.80 6.72
C GLY A 194 -14.27 -13.14 6.23
N TRP A 195 -14.69 -12.05 6.88
CA TRP A 195 -15.87 -11.28 6.50
C TRP A 195 -15.74 -10.53 5.17
N LEU A 196 -14.54 -10.35 4.62
CA LEU A 196 -14.38 -9.75 3.28
C LEU A 196 -15.09 -10.56 2.18
N GLN A 197 -15.25 -11.88 2.40
CA GLN A 197 -15.87 -12.78 1.41
C GLN A 197 -17.40 -12.69 1.39
N THR A 198 -18.01 -12.25 2.50
CA THR A 198 -19.47 -12.25 2.69
C THR A 198 -20.06 -10.85 2.89
N MET A 199 -19.22 -9.82 2.92
CA MET A 199 -19.67 -8.45 3.14
C MET A 199 -20.57 -7.94 2.01
N THR A 200 -21.56 -7.14 2.38
CA THR A 200 -22.37 -6.34 1.47
C THR A 200 -22.30 -4.90 1.93
N ILE A 201 -21.77 -4.02 1.08
CA ILE A 201 -21.54 -2.63 1.41
C ILE A 201 -22.77 -1.81 1.02
N SER A 202 -23.35 -1.11 2.01
CA SER A 202 -24.63 -0.41 1.86
C SER A 202 -24.50 1.11 1.68
N GLY A 203 -23.30 1.66 1.89
CA GLY A 203 -23.04 3.09 1.79
C GLY A 203 -21.58 3.41 2.07
N TYR A 204 -21.32 4.68 2.38
CA TYR A 204 -19.99 5.21 2.61
C TYR A 204 -19.84 5.82 4.00
N SER A 205 -18.62 5.82 4.52
CA SER A 205 -18.23 6.53 5.74
C SER A 205 -16.84 7.12 5.56
N GLY A 206 -16.58 8.26 6.18
CA GLY A 206 -15.24 8.83 6.23
C GLY A 206 -14.30 7.97 7.06
N VAL A 207 -12.98 8.09 6.81
CA VAL A 207 -11.94 7.47 7.64
C VAL A 207 -12.07 7.90 9.10
N SER A 208 -12.47 9.15 9.38
CA SER A 208 -12.65 9.63 10.75
C SER A 208 -13.69 8.83 11.56
N TYR A 209 -14.61 8.15 10.88
CA TYR A 209 -15.69 7.39 11.53
C TYR A 209 -15.17 6.17 12.29
N PHE A 210 -13.94 5.70 12.02
CA PHE A 210 -13.29 4.68 12.86
C PHE A 210 -13.14 5.12 14.32
N SER A 211 -12.97 6.42 14.57
CA SER A 211 -12.85 7.00 15.92
C SER A 211 -14.20 7.35 16.56
N ASP A 212 -15.34 7.05 15.93
CA ASP A 212 -16.65 7.33 16.53
C ASP A 212 -16.93 6.37 17.71
N ALA A 213 -17.01 6.94 18.92
CA ALA A 213 -17.23 6.21 20.16
C ALA A 213 -18.59 5.52 20.27
N SER A 214 -19.57 5.87 19.42
CA SER A 214 -20.87 5.19 19.33
C SER A 214 -20.79 3.82 18.64
N LEU A 215 -19.73 3.58 17.87
CA LEU A 215 -19.54 2.32 17.18
C LEU A 215 -19.22 1.17 18.15
N ARG A 216 -19.55 -0.04 17.70
CA ARG A 216 -19.33 -1.28 18.46
C ARG A 216 -18.61 -2.29 17.58
N GLN A 217 -17.60 -2.96 18.14
CA GLN A 217 -16.84 -4.01 17.46
C GLN A 217 -16.30 -3.54 16.11
N VAL A 218 -15.57 -2.41 16.15
CA VAL A 218 -14.99 -1.79 14.96
C VAL A 218 -13.87 -2.65 14.42
N GLU A 219 -13.93 -2.91 13.11
CA GLU A 219 -12.91 -3.57 12.32
C GLU A 219 -12.74 -2.84 10.98
N GLY A 220 -11.58 -3.00 10.35
CA GLY A 220 -11.30 -2.38 9.07
C GLY A 220 -10.42 -3.23 8.18
N ALA A 221 -10.55 -3.02 6.88
CA ALA A 221 -9.60 -3.50 5.89
C ALA A 221 -9.34 -2.41 4.86
N TYR A 222 -8.09 -2.28 4.44
CA TYR A 222 -7.59 -1.35 3.45
C TYR A 222 -6.70 -2.09 2.47
N GLY A 223 -6.79 -1.74 1.19
CA GLY A 223 -5.87 -2.25 0.19
C GLY A 223 -5.59 -1.23 -0.90
N ALA A 224 -4.33 -1.14 -1.30
CA ALA A 224 -3.85 -0.39 -2.44
C ALA A 224 -2.91 -1.26 -3.28
N GLN A 225 -3.05 -1.23 -4.60
CA GLN A 225 -2.20 -1.96 -5.54
C GLN A 225 -2.00 -1.19 -6.84
N THR A 226 -0.89 -1.46 -7.55
CA THR A 226 -0.69 -0.96 -8.91
C THR A 226 -1.69 -1.61 -9.87
N VAL A 227 -2.10 -0.87 -10.89
CA VAL A 227 -2.91 -1.38 -11.99
C VAL A 227 -1.97 -1.96 -13.04
N ALA A 228 -2.18 -3.23 -13.40
CA ALA A 228 -1.33 -3.91 -14.38
C ALA A 228 -1.31 -3.17 -15.74
N GLY A 229 -0.14 -3.10 -16.37
CA GLY A 229 0.08 -2.49 -17.68
C GLY A 229 -0.06 -0.97 -17.70
N SER A 230 -0.11 -0.30 -16.55
CA SER A 230 -0.30 1.16 -16.47
C SER A 230 1.00 1.98 -16.40
N GLY A 231 2.16 1.32 -16.35
CA GLY A 231 3.45 1.99 -16.15
C GLY A 231 3.94 2.69 -17.41
N GLU A 232 4.42 3.92 -17.24
CA GLU A 232 5.01 4.75 -18.28
C GLU A 232 6.24 5.46 -17.70
N LEU A 233 7.41 5.21 -18.31
CA LEU A 233 8.66 5.85 -17.96
C LEU A 233 8.94 6.98 -18.94
N ARG A 234 9.06 8.21 -18.44
CA ARG A 234 9.47 9.39 -19.22
C ARG A 234 10.88 9.77 -18.80
N LEU A 235 11.81 9.83 -19.76
CA LEU A 235 13.21 10.14 -19.48
C LEU A 235 13.64 11.47 -20.10
N ASN A 236 14.51 12.16 -19.36
CA ASN A 236 15.10 13.41 -19.78
C ASN A 236 16.46 13.10 -20.42
N GLY A 237 16.48 12.93 -21.74
CA GLY A 237 17.70 12.66 -22.49
C GLY A 237 18.08 11.18 -22.56
N MET A 238 19.31 10.82 -22.19
CA MET A 238 19.85 9.48 -22.39
C MET A 238 19.26 8.47 -21.39
N MET A 239 19.00 7.24 -21.88
CA MET A 239 18.57 6.11 -21.03
C MET A 239 19.68 5.76 -20.03
N PRO A 240 19.41 5.79 -18.71
CA PRO A 240 20.38 5.34 -17.72
C PRO A 240 20.54 3.81 -17.76
N GLU A 241 21.68 3.30 -17.27
CA GLU A 241 21.88 1.85 -17.14
C GLU A 241 20.92 1.24 -16.12
N ARG A 242 20.62 2.00 -15.06
CA ARG A 242 19.63 1.65 -14.05
C ARG A 242 18.74 2.85 -13.76
N TRP A 243 17.45 2.61 -13.67
CA TRP A 243 16.48 3.58 -13.20
C TRP A 243 15.81 3.05 -11.93
N ARG A 244 15.43 3.97 -11.05
CA ARG A 244 14.81 3.67 -9.77
C ARG A 244 13.70 4.67 -9.51
N VAL A 245 12.65 4.18 -8.88
CA VAL A 245 11.54 4.98 -8.38
C VAL A 245 11.20 4.48 -7.00
N SER A 246 10.80 5.38 -6.10
CA SER A 246 10.41 5.03 -4.74
C SER A 246 9.15 5.78 -4.37
N LEU A 247 8.15 5.05 -3.86
CA LEU A 247 6.91 5.61 -3.34
C LEU A 247 6.94 5.52 -1.81
N PRO A 248 7.27 6.61 -1.09
CA PRO A 248 7.14 6.63 0.36
C PRO A 248 5.68 6.41 0.79
N VAL A 249 5.50 5.64 1.84
CA VAL A 249 4.20 5.38 2.48
C VAL A 249 4.33 5.76 3.96
N SER A 250 3.37 6.53 4.47
CA SER A 250 3.30 6.96 5.86
C SER A 250 1.91 6.65 6.42
N ILE A 251 1.85 6.20 7.67
CA ILE A 251 0.61 5.86 8.35
C ILE A 251 0.65 6.51 9.72
N GLU A 252 -0.23 7.47 9.92
CA GLU A 252 -0.43 8.16 11.20
C GLU A 252 -1.79 7.73 11.79
N TYR A 253 -1.99 7.92 13.09
CA TYR A 253 -3.26 7.57 13.75
C TYR A 253 -3.79 8.77 14.52
N GLN A 254 -5.11 8.91 14.49
CA GLN A 254 -5.87 9.82 15.32
C GLN A 254 -6.80 9.01 16.22
#